data_AF-M0CT52-F1
#
_entry.id   AF-M0CT52-F1
#
_cell.length_a   1.000
_cell.length_b   1.000
_cell.length_c   1.000
_cell.angle_alpha   90.00
_cell.angle_beta   90.00
_cell.angle_gamma   90.00
#
_symmetry.space_group_name_H-M   'P 1'
#
loop_
_entity.id
_entity.type
_entity.pdbx_description
1 polymer ?
#
loop_
_entity_poly.entity_id
_entity_poly.type
_entity_poly.pdbx_seq_one_letter_code
_entity_poly.pdbx_strand_id
1 'polypeptide(L)'
;MDSDRAGRVVAATFALGVVTLWATVAGAVPPSAGLAGVVWIATALVVAAGPVDGASGRLTVGGGVGLLALAVAVFVEPLSGVALPDIGVLGPYTYLATEVVFGTFALGLLVRAGRAALRRTAVTVAVVYPLAYVWDWYTLEVGVFAIPLRTGVEFVGIPLEEHVFMVVVPALVLGLHETLHGRRESK
;
A
#
# COMPACT_ATOMS: atom_id res chain seq x y z
N MET A 1 -8.36 28.81 4.89
CA MET A 1 -7.44 28.23 3.88
C MET A 1 -8.29 27.91 2.66
N ASP A 2 -7.93 28.42 1.49
CA ASP A 2 -8.69 28.15 0.27
C ASP A 2 -8.60 26.66 -0.11
N SER A 3 -9.61 26.07 -0.73
CA SER A 3 -9.68 24.63 -1.03
C SER A 3 -8.47 24.13 -1.81
N ASP A 4 -7.99 24.93 -2.76
CA ASP A 4 -6.84 24.60 -3.60
C ASP A 4 -5.52 24.68 -2.84
N ARG A 5 -5.43 25.57 -1.85
CA ARG A 5 -4.27 25.64 -0.96
C ARG A 5 -4.28 24.47 0.02
N ALA A 6 -5.45 24.07 0.52
CA ALA A 6 -5.62 22.89 1.36
C ALA A 6 -5.19 21.61 0.63
N GLY A 7 -5.67 21.42 -0.60
CA GLY A 7 -5.29 20.29 -1.44
C GLY A 7 -3.79 20.21 -1.69
N ARG A 8 -3.14 21.34 -1.98
CA ARG A 8 -1.67 21.39 -2.15
C ARG A 8 -0.91 21.01 -0.88
N VAL A 9 -1.34 21.48 0.29
CA VAL A 9 -0.67 21.13 1.57
C VAL A 9 -0.86 19.64 1.88
N VAL A 10 -2.05 19.08 1.65
CA VAL A 10 -2.31 17.64 1.82
C VAL A 10 -1.41 16.82 0.89
N ALA A 11 -1.34 17.19 -0.40
CA ALA A 11 -0.50 16.52 -1.38
C ALA A 11 0.99 16.61 -1.02
N ALA A 12 1.46 17.78 -0.60
CA ALA A 12 2.84 17.98 -0.16
C ALA A 12 3.16 17.15 1.09
N THR A 13 2.23 17.06 2.05
CA THR A 13 2.39 16.25 3.26
C THR A 13 2.46 14.76 2.92
N PHE A 14 1.60 14.29 2.02
CA PHE A 14 1.64 12.92 1.52
C PHE A 14 2.97 12.62 0.81
N ALA A 15 3.38 13.50 -0.11
CA ALA A 15 4.63 13.35 -0.85
C ALA A 15 5.85 13.34 0.08
N LEU A 16 5.88 14.21 1.10
CA LEU A 16 6.92 14.21 2.12
C LEU A 16 6.99 12.87 2.85
N GLY A 17 5.84 12.29 3.19
CA GLY A 17 5.80 10.97 3.81
C GLY A 17 6.36 9.87 2.90
N VAL A 18 6.00 9.88 1.62
CA VAL A 18 6.54 8.92 0.61
C VAL A 18 8.04 9.08 0.44
N VAL A 19 8.53 10.31 0.26
CA VAL A 19 9.97 10.60 0.13
C VAL A 19 10.73 10.15 1.38
N THR A 20 10.15 10.33 2.56
CA THR A 20 10.76 9.88 3.83
C THR A 20 10.84 8.36 3.90
N LEU A 21 9.80 7.64 3.47
CA LEU A 21 9.83 6.17 3.36
C LEU A 21 10.91 5.72 2.37
N TRP A 22 11.01 6.34 1.20
CA TRP A 22 12.06 6.03 0.23
C TRP A 22 13.46 6.31 0.77
N ALA A 23 13.66 7.45 1.42
CA ALA A 23 14.93 7.79 2.06
C ALA A 23 15.30 6.76 3.14
N THR A 24 14.32 6.24 3.87
CA THR A 24 14.51 5.19 4.88
C THR A 24 14.94 3.88 4.22
N VAL A 25 14.24 3.44 3.17
CA VAL A 25 14.57 2.20 2.43
C VAL A 25 15.93 2.32 1.73
N ALA A 26 16.28 3.50 1.21
CA ALA A 26 17.57 3.78 0.60
C ALA A 26 18.72 3.92 1.62
N GLY A 27 18.44 3.86 2.92
CA GLY A 27 19.44 4.05 3.98
C GLY A 27 19.97 5.48 4.12
N ALA A 28 19.31 6.47 3.50
CA ALA A 28 19.68 7.88 3.61
C ALA A 28 19.29 8.49 4.97
N VAL A 29 18.32 7.88 5.66
CA VAL A 29 17.94 8.20 7.04
C VAL A 29 17.76 6.90 7.85
N PRO A 30 17.85 6.95 9.19
CA PRO A 30 17.72 5.75 10.03
C PRO A 30 16.38 5.01 9.81
N PRO A 31 16.31 3.67 9.99
CA PRO A 31 15.09 2.89 9.79
C PRO A 31 13.86 3.40 10.56
N SER A 32 14.06 3.95 11.77
CA SER A 32 12.99 4.54 12.57
C SER A 32 12.36 5.79 11.95
N ALA A 33 13.02 6.45 11.00
CA ALA A 33 12.47 7.60 10.28
C ALA A 33 11.26 7.22 9.42
N GLY A 34 11.10 5.93 9.08
CA GLY A 34 9.91 5.43 8.41
C GLY A 34 8.62 5.73 9.18
N LEU A 35 8.66 5.81 10.52
CA LEU A 35 7.51 6.20 11.34
C LEU A 35 7.04 7.62 11.05
N ALA A 36 7.96 8.57 10.81
CA ALA A 36 7.60 9.93 10.40
C ALA A 36 6.89 9.91 9.04
N GLY A 37 7.39 9.10 8.10
CA GLY A 37 6.77 8.88 6.80
C GLY A 37 5.33 8.39 6.92
N VAL A 38 5.10 7.36 7.75
CA VAL A 38 3.76 6.82 8.04
C VAL A 38 2.84 7.87 8.67
N VAL A 39 3.32 8.64 9.64
CA VAL A 39 2.54 9.71 10.29
C VAL A 39 2.07 10.75 9.28
N TRP A 40 2.95 11.21 8.40
CA TRP A 40 2.58 12.20 7.38
C TRP A 40 1.60 11.64 6.34
N ILE A 41 1.80 10.41 5.87
CA ILE A 41 0.85 9.75 4.95
C ILE A 41 -0.52 9.59 5.62
N ALA A 42 -0.56 9.05 6.85
CA ALA A 42 -1.81 8.87 7.57
C ALA A 42 -2.53 10.20 7.83
N THR A 43 -1.78 11.24 8.23
CA THR A 43 -2.33 12.59 8.40
C THR A 43 -2.94 13.11 7.10
N ALA A 44 -2.22 13.01 5.99
CA ALA A 44 -2.71 13.46 4.69
C ALA A 44 -3.98 12.71 4.27
N LEU A 45 -4.02 11.38 4.45
CA LEU A 45 -5.19 10.56 4.12
C LEU A 45 -6.40 10.88 5.01
N VAL A 46 -6.21 11.03 6.32
CA VAL A 46 -7.28 11.39 7.28
C VAL A 46 -7.85 12.77 6.98
N VAL A 47 -6.99 13.72 6.62
CA VAL A 47 -7.44 15.07 6.25
C VAL A 47 -8.15 15.04 4.90
N ALA A 48 -7.63 14.31 3.91
CA ALA A 48 -8.25 14.16 2.59
C ALA A 48 -9.64 13.50 2.64
N ALA A 49 -9.83 12.53 3.54
CA ALA A 49 -11.07 11.78 3.68
C ALA A 49 -12.10 12.44 4.61
N GLY A 50 -11.70 13.42 5.42
CA GLY A 50 -12.52 14.02 6.47
C GLY A 50 -13.13 15.38 6.11
N PRO A 51 -13.94 15.96 7.01
CA PRO A 51 -14.46 17.32 6.85
C PRO A 51 -13.32 18.35 6.71
N VAL A 52 -13.58 19.46 6.03
CA VAL A 52 -12.60 20.55 5.90
C VAL A 52 -12.38 21.27 7.23
N ASP A 53 -13.37 21.21 8.13
CA ASP A 53 -13.29 21.80 9.46
C ASP A 53 -12.14 21.18 10.27
N GLY A 54 -11.31 22.04 10.84
CA GLY A 54 -10.12 21.64 11.58
C GLY A 54 -9.03 20.96 10.74
N ALA A 55 -9.12 20.96 9.41
CA ALA A 55 -8.11 20.37 8.52
C ALA A 55 -6.73 21.02 8.72
N SER A 56 -6.67 22.35 8.81
CA SER A 56 -5.42 23.06 9.12
C SER A 56 -4.83 22.64 10.46
N GLY A 57 -5.67 22.53 11.51
CA GLY A 57 -5.19 22.10 12.83
C GLY A 57 -4.61 20.68 12.80
N ARG A 58 -5.31 19.75 12.16
CA ARG A 58 -4.84 18.36 11.98
C ARG A 58 -3.55 18.27 11.16
N LEU A 59 -3.42 19.05 10.09
CA LEU A 59 -2.19 19.13 9.30
C LEU A 59 -1.02 19.70 10.10
N THR A 60 -1.25 20.75 10.89
CA THR A 60 -0.21 21.32 11.76
C THR A 60 0.24 20.32 12.81
N VAL A 61 -0.70 19.66 13.48
CA VAL A 61 -0.39 18.65 14.51
C VAL A 61 0.33 17.46 13.89
N GLY A 62 -0.24 16.82 12.86
CA GLY A 62 0.38 15.66 12.21
C GLY A 62 1.71 16.01 11.53
N GLY A 63 1.81 17.20 10.96
CA GLY A 63 3.06 17.76 10.43
C GLY A 63 4.14 17.88 11.51
N GLY A 64 3.81 18.50 12.64
CA GLY A 64 4.69 18.65 13.79
C GLY A 64 5.08 17.32 14.44
N VAL A 65 4.14 16.39 14.59
CA VAL A 65 4.41 15.04 15.11
C VAL A 65 5.35 14.28 14.16
N GLY A 66 5.14 14.36 12.84
CA GLY A 66 6.04 13.74 11.87
C GLY A 66 7.44 14.36 11.90
N LEU A 67 7.55 15.70 12.02
CA LEU A 67 8.84 16.38 12.16
C LEU A 67 9.56 15.98 13.46
N LEU A 68 8.84 15.91 14.57
CA LEU A 68 9.38 15.45 15.84
C LEU A 68 9.86 13.99 15.73
N ALA A 69 9.04 13.11 15.14
CA ALA A 69 9.40 11.72 14.91
C ALA A 69 10.66 11.58 14.04
N LEU A 70 10.79 12.40 12.99
CA LEU A 70 11.97 12.42 12.14
C LEU A 70 13.20 12.93 12.92
N ALA A 71 13.06 14.02 13.68
CA ALA A 71 14.15 14.55 14.48
C ALA A 71 14.62 13.53 15.53
N VAL A 72 13.69 12.89 16.25
CA VAL A 72 14.03 11.80 17.19
C VAL A 72 14.71 10.66 16.45
N ALA A 73 14.20 10.24 15.29
CA ALA A 73 14.80 9.18 14.51
C ALA A 73 16.24 9.50 14.09
N VAL A 74 16.54 10.74 13.70
CA VAL A 74 17.87 11.16 13.21
C VAL A 74 18.85 11.47 14.33
N PHE A 75 18.40 12.08 15.43
CA PHE A 75 19.29 12.54 16.49
C PHE A 75 19.41 11.57 17.68
N VAL A 76 18.41 10.70 17.89
CA VAL A 76 18.37 9.78 19.04
C VAL A 76 18.50 8.32 18.58
N GLU A 77 18.11 7.99 17.34
CA GLU A 77 18.13 6.64 16.78
C GLU A 77 17.58 5.55 17.74
N PRO A 78 16.35 5.73 18.27
CA PRO A 78 15.82 4.91 19.36
C PRO A 78 15.66 3.42 19.02
N LEU A 79 15.66 3.08 17.72
CA LEU A 79 15.50 1.71 17.22
C LEU A 79 16.76 1.17 16.51
N SER A 80 17.91 1.83 16.68
CA SER A 80 19.20 1.39 16.09
C SER A 80 19.57 -0.06 16.49
N GLY A 81 19.16 -0.51 17.68
CA GLY A 81 19.37 -1.88 18.16
C GLY A 81 18.24 -2.86 17.84
N VAL A 82 17.16 -2.42 17.19
CA VAL A 82 15.98 -3.27 16.90
C VAL A 82 16.04 -3.72 15.45
N ALA A 83 16.21 -5.02 15.23
CA ALA A 83 16.09 -5.59 13.90
C ALA A 83 14.69 -5.36 13.33
N LEU A 84 14.59 -5.15 12.01
CA LEU A 84 13.29 -5.09 11.35
C LEU A 84 12.56 -6.43 11.55
N PRO A 85 11.23 -6.41 11.77
CA PRO A 85 10.45 -7.63 11.83
C PRO A 85 10.67 -8.46 10.57
N ASP A 86 11.23 -9.66 10.74
CA ASP A 86 11.39 -10.60 9.63
C ASP A 86 10.03 -11.22 9.32
N ILE A 87 9.44 -10.84 8.19
CA ILE A 87 8.20 -11.44 7.71
C ILE A 87 8.42 -12.85 7.15
N GLY A 88 9.67 -13.22 6.85
CA GLY A 88 10.12 -14.52 6.38
C GLY A 88 10.03 -15.64 7.42
N VAL A 89 9.56 -15.36 8.64
CA VAL A 89 9.34 -16.36 9.71
C VAL A 89 8.37 -17.47 9.31
N LEU A 90 7.54 -17.26 8.29
CA LEU A 90 6.64 -18.27 7.74
C LEU A 90 7.31 -19.15 6.66
N GLY A 91 8.59 -18.89 6.35
CA GLY A 91 9.38 -19.65 5.39
C GLY A 91 8.72 -19.67 4.00
N PRO A 92 8.58 -20.85 3.37
CA PRO A 92 7.89 -21.03 2.08
C PRO A 92 6.45 -20.50 2.02
N TYR A 93 5.79 -20.28 3.16
CA TYR A 93 4.41 -19.77 3.19
C TYR A 93 4.34 -18.25 3.28
N THR A 94 5.47 -17.56 3.41
CA THR A 94 5.51 -16.10 3.60
C THR A 94 4.79 -15.39 2.46
N TYR A 95 5.08 -15.77 1.23
CA TYR A 95 4.49 -15.09 0.08
C TYR A 95 2.97 -15.31 0.01
N LEU A 96 2.53 -16.56 0.13
CA LEU A 96 1.10 -16.89 0.17
C LEU A 96 0.38 -16.18 1.34
N ALA A 97 1.00 -16.10 2.51
CA ALA A 97 0.43 -15.41 3.66
C ALA A 97 0.25 -13.91 3.39
N THR A 98 1.22 -13.26 2.74
CA THR A 98 1.06 -11.86 2.33
C THR A 98 -0.08 -11.68 1.34
N GLU A 99 -0.22 -12.58 0.36
CA GLU A 99 -1.34 -12.56 -0.59
C GLU A 99 -2.70 -12.71 0.12
N VAL A 100 -2.80 -13.58 1.12
CA VAL A 100 -4.04 -13.75 1.91
C VAL A 100 -4.37 -12.47 2.68
N VAL A 101 -3.39 -11.83 3.31
CA VAL A 101 -3.60 -10.58 4.07
C VAL A 101 -4.08 -9.47 3.16
N PHE A 102 -3.39 -9.22 2.05
CA PHE A 102 -3.77 -8.17 1.11
C PHE A 102 -5.06 -8.50 0.35
N GLY A 103 -5.28 -9.76 -0.01
CA GLY A 103 -6.51 -10.23 -0.62
C GLY A 103 -7.73 -10.07 0.29
N THR A 104 -7.57 -10.36 1.59
CA THR A 104 -8.62 -10.12 2.59
C THR A 104 -8.93 -8.63 2.72
N PHE A 105 -7.90 -7.78 2.74
CA PHE A 105 -8.07 -6.33 2.79
C PHE A 105 -8.78 -5.79 1.54
N ALA A 106 -8.35 -6.21 0.35
CA ALA A 106 -8.97 -5.87 -0.93
C ALA A 106 -10.46 -6.27 -0.96
N LEU A 107 -10.76 -7.51 -0.54
CA LEU A 107 -12.13 -8.00 -0.44
C LEU A 107 -12.95 -7.16 0.54
N GLY A 108 -12.38 -6.79 1.69
CA GLY A 108 -13.04 -5.90 2.66
C GLY A 108 -13.41 -4.54 2.07
N LEU A 109 -12.52 -3.93 1.28
CA LEU A 109 -12.79 -2.68 0.57
C LEU A 109 -13.92 -2.85 -0.46
N LEU A 110 -13.88 -3.91 -1.27
CA LEU A 110 -14.88 -4.17 -2.31
C LEU A 110 -16.26 -4.50 -1.74
N VAL A 111 -16.32 -5.30 -0.67
CA VAL A 111 -17.56 -5.61 0.05
C VAL A 111 -18.17 -4.33 0.61
N ARG A 112 -17.35 -3.44 1.18
CA ARG A 112 -17.78 -2.13 1.66
C ARG A 112 -18.25 -1.21 0.53
N ALA A 113 -17.61 -1.26 -0.63
CA ALA A 113 -18.01 -0.49 -1.81
C ALA A 113 -19.30 -1.04 -2.47
N GLY A 114 -19.62 -2.31 -2.24
CA GLY A 114 -20.90 -2.93 -2.56
C GLY A 114 -20.85 -3.89 -3.76
N ARG A 115 -21.99 -4.54 -4.03
CA ARG A 115 -22.10 -5.62 -5.04
C ARG A 115 -21.72 -5.20 -6.45
N ALA A 116 -21.99 -3.95 -6.83
CA ALA A 116 -21.64 -3.45 -8.16
C ALA A 116 -20.11 -3.36 -8.34
N ALA A 117 -19.40 -2.88 -7.33
CA ALA A 117 -17.93 -2.81 -7.33
C ALA A 117 -17.30 -4.21 -7.39
N LEU A 118 -17.84 -5.18 -6.64
CA LEU A 118 -17.41 -6.58 -6.72
C LEU A 118 -17.56 -7.13 -8.13
N ARG A 119 -18.71 -6.92 -8.78
CA ARG A 119 -18.95 -7.43 -10.15
C ARG A 119 -18.00 -6.80 -11.16
N ARG A 120 -17.84 -5.47 -11.13
CA ARG A 120 -16.93 -4.74 -12.03
C ARG A 120 -15.50 -5.24 -11.85
N THR A 121 -15.06 -5.33 -10.61
CA THR A 121 -13.71 -5.81 -10.26
C THR A 121 -13.49 -7.24 -10.74
N ALA A 122 -14.42 -8.15 -10.50
CA ALA A 122 -14.30 -9.54 -10.98
C ALA A 122 -14.19 -9.62 -12.50
N VAL A 123 -14.99 -8.82 -13.24
CA VAL A 123 -14.91 -8.75 -14.71
C VAL A 123 -13.56 -8.19 -15.15
N THR A 124 -13.11 -7.08 -14.55
CA THR A 124 -11.81 -6.47 -14.90
C THR A 124 -10.66 -7.44 -14.63
N VAL A 125 -10.65 -8.10 -13.46
CA VAL A 125 -9.64 -9.12 -13.13
C VAL A 125 -9.69 -10.25 -14.15
N ALA A 126 -10.85 -10.80 -14.49
CA ALA A 126 -10.98 -11.89 -15.45
C ALA A 126 -10.44 -11.52 -16.85
N VAL A 127 -10.62 -10.27 -17.28
CA VAL A 127 -10.10 -9.77 -18.57
C VAL A 127 -8.59 -9.57 -18.54
N VAL A 128 -8.04 -9.04 -17.44
CA VAL A 128 -6.62 -8.75 -17.29
C VAL A 128 -5.79 -10.01 -17.02
N TYR A 129 -6.38 -10.98 -16.31
CA TYR A 129 -5.73 -12.21 -15.88
C TYR A 129 -4.97 -12.96 -16.99
N PRO A 130 -5.53 -13.25 -18.19
CA PRO A 130 -4.78 -13.97 -19.22
C PRO A 130 -3.54 -13.20 -19.71
N LEU A 131 -3.59 -11.86 -19.74
CA LEU A 131 -2.45 -11.04 -20.11
C LEU A 131 -1.37 -11.08 -19.03
N ALA A 132 -1.77 -10.93 -17.77
CA ALA A 132 -0.85 -11.02 -16.62
C ALA A 132 -0.21 -12.41 -16.54
N TYR A 133 -0.99 -13.46 -16.77
CA TYR A 133 -0.50 -14.84 -16.75
C TYR A 133 0.59 -15.09 -17.81
N VAL A 134 0.36 -14.66 -19.05
CA VAL A 134 1.37 -14.82 -20.11
C VAL A 134 2.62 -14.00 -19.79
N TRP A 135 2.45 -12.80 -19.23
CA TRP A 135 3.56 -11.97 -18.80
C TRP A 135 4.39 -12.67 -17.72
N ASP A 136 3.77 -13.10 -16.62
CA ASP A 136 4.45 -13.71 -15.48
C ASP A 136 5.08 -15.06 -15.83
N TRP A 137 4.38 -15.87 -16.62
CA TRP A 137 4.96 -17.09 -17.16
C TRP A 137 6.24 -16.81 -17.95
N TYR A 138 6.19 -15.84 -18.88
CA TYR A 138 7.33 -15.51 -19.70
C TYR A 138 8.51 -14.98 -18.87
N THR A 139 8.26 -14.07 -17.93
CA THR A 139 9.30 -13.44 -17.09
C THR A 139 9.92 -14.42 -16.11
N LEU A 140 9.15 -15.37 -15.57
CA LEU A 140 9.69 -16.47 -14.78
C LEU A 140 10.53 -17.42 -15.64
N GLU A 141 10.03 -17.80 -16.82
CA GLU A 141 10.73 -18.70 -17.73
C GLU A 141 12.08 -18.13 -18.20
N VAL A 142 12.13 -16.82 -18.51
CA VAL A 142 13.38 -16.16 -18.91
C VAL A 142 14.24 -15.70 -17.73
N GLY A 143 13.80 -15.92 -16.48
CA GLY A 143 14.56 -15.61 -15.27
C GLY A 143 14.69 -14.12 -14.96
N VAL A 144 13.74 -13.28 -15.38
CA VAL A 144 13.70 -11.85 -15.04
C VAL A 144 13.54 -11.65 -13.53
N PHE A 145 12.83 -12.55 -12.85
CA PHE A 145 12.74 -12.56 -11.39
C PHE A 145 12.59 -13.99 -10.84
N ALA A 146 12.74 -14.12 -9.53
CA ALA A 146 12.57 -15.38 -8.79
C ALA A 146 11.84 -15.12 -7.47
N ILE A 147 11.11 -16.13 -6.98
CA ILE A 147 10.29 -16.03 -5.77
C ILE A 147 10.81 -17.06 -4.76
N PRO A 148 11.73 -16.69 -3.86
CA PRO A 148 12.42 -17.66 -2.99
C PRO A 148 11.54 -18.19 -1.84
N LEU A 149 10.60 -17.39 -1.34
CA LEU A 149 9.74 -17.73 -0.20
C LEU A 149 8.34 -18.22 -0.65
N ARG A 150 8.32 -19.07 -1.68
CA ARG A 150 7.11 -19.70 -2.24
C ARG A 150 6.92 -21.12 -1.70
N THR A 151 5.68 -21.60 -1.70
CA THR A 151 5.29 -22.92 -1.21
C THR A 151 5.86 -24.07 -2.04
N GLY A 152 6.27 -23.79 -3.28
CA GLY A 152 6.69 -24.79 -4.26
C GLY A 152 5.53 -25.48 -4.99
N VAL A 153 4.29 -25.04 -4.74
CA VAL A 153 3.12 -25.50 -5.50
C VAL A 153 3.04 -24.74 -6.81
N GLU A 154 3.06 -25.46 -7.92
CA GLU A 154 2.87 -24.91 -9.26
C GLU A 154 1.49 -25.27 -9.80
N PHE A 155 0.86 -24.30 -10.47
CA PHE A 155 -0.39 -24.46 -11.18
C PHE A 155 -0.19 -23.90 -12.59
N VAL A 156 -0.55 -24.67 -13.61
CA VAL A 156 -0.43 -24.25 -15.03
C VAL A 156 0.95 -23.63 -15.35
N GLY A 157 2.04 -24.20 -14.84
CA GLY A 157 3.40 -23.80 -15.19
C GLY A 157 3.96 -22.55 -14.49
N ILE A 158 3.24 -21.94 -13.54
CA ILE A 158 3.78 -20.90 -12.64
C ILE A 158 3.40 -21.18 -11.17
N PRO A 159 4.04 -20.55 -10.18
CA PRO A 159 3.69 -20.73 -8.77
C PRO A 159 2.24 -20.33 -8.49
N LEU A 160 1.58 -21.08 -7.59
CA LEU A 160 0.21 -20.80 -7.16
C LEU A 160 0.06 -19.37 -6.64
N GLU A 161 1.07 -18.85 -5.95
CA GLU A 161 1.07 -17.51 -5.39
C GLU A 161 0.95 -16.43 -6.47
N GLU A 162 1.52 -16.63 -7.66
CA GLU A 162 1.39 -15.70 -8.78
C GLU A 162 -0.05 -15.65 -9.30
N HIS A 163 -0.75 -16.79 -9.30
CA HIS A 163 -2.18 -16.82 -9.61
C HIS A 163 -3.02 -16.02 -8.61
N VAL A 164 -2.67 -16.09 -7.33
CA VAL A 164 -3.33 -15.29 -6.30
C VAL A 164 -2.97 -13.82 -6.45
N PHE A 165 -1.71 -13.49 -6.67
CA PHE A 165 -1.20 -12.14 -6.87
C PHE A 165 -1.90 -11.41 -8.03
N MET A 166 -2.05 -12.09 -9.17
CA MET A 166 -2.76 -11.57 -10.36
C MET A 166 -4.23 -11.22 -10.08
N VAL A 167 -4.83 -11.78 -9.03
CA VAL A 167 -6.18 -11.44 -8.57
C VAL A 167 -6.13 -10.36 -7.50
N VAL A 168 -5.26 -10.52 -6.51
CA VAL A 168 -5.19 -9.68 -5.30
C VAL A 168 -4.78 -8.25 -5.65
N VAL A 169 -3.74 -8.04 -6.45
CA VAL A 169 -3.25 -6.70 -6.75
C VAL A 169 -4.27 -5.86 -7.50
N PRO A 170 -4.86 -6.32 -8.62
CA PRO A 170 -5.89 -5.54 -9.30
C PRO A 170 -7.14 -5.34 -8.43
N ALA A 171 -7.54 -6.35 -7.65
CA ALA A 171 -8.66 -6.23 -6.72
C ALA A 171 -8.42 -5.17 -5.63
N LEU A 172 -7.20 -5.08 -5.10
CA LEU A 172 -6.81 -4.07 -4.12
C LEU A 172 -6.86 -2.66 -4.71
N VAL A 173 -6.27 -2.48 -5.90
CA VAL A 173 -6.28 -1.19 -6.62
C VAL A 173 -7.71 -0.75 -6.91
N LEU A 174 -8.54 -1.65 -7.45
CA LEU A 174 -9.94 -1.36 -7.76
C LEU A 174 -10.77 -1.16 -6.49
N GLY A 175 -10.52 -1.91 -5.42
CA GLY A 175 -11.18 -1.73 -4.13
C GLY A 175 -10.91 -0.35 -3.51
N LEU A 176 -9.66 0.12 -3.59
CA LEU A 176 -9.30 1.49 -3.19
C LEU A 176 -9.97 2.52 -4.10
N HIS A 177 -9.90 2.33 -5.43
CA HIS A 177 -10.51 3.24 -6.40
C HIS A 177 -12.02 3.40 -6.16
N GLU A 178 -12.75 2.30 -6.01
CA GLU A 178 -14.19 2.25 -5.74
C GLU A 178 -14.52 2.88 -4.38
N THR A 179 -13.67 2.69 -3.36
CA THR A 179 -13.83 3.33 -2.04
C THR A 179 -13.71 4.85 -2.11
N LEU A 180 -12.82 5.35 -2.98
CA LEU A 180 -12.57 6.78 -3.16
C LEU A 180 -13.63 7.46 -4.05
N HIS A 181 -14.10 6.79 -5.11
CA HIS A 181 -14.90 7.40 -6.17
C HIS A 181 -16.36 6.91 -6.25
N GLY A 182 -16.65 5.69 -5.81
CA GLY A 182 -17.94 5.02 -6.05
C GLY A 182 -19.16 5.67 -5.40
N ARG A 183 -18.98 6.62 -4.46
CA ARG A 183 -20.08 7.41 -3.87
C ARG A 183 -20.49 8.64 -4.69
N ARG A 184 -19.67 9.08 -5.66
CA ARG A 184 -19.96 10.29 -6.47
C ARG A 184 -20.88 10.02 -7.66
N GLU A 185 -20.97 8.78 -8.12
CA GLU A 185 -21.74 8.42 -9.32
C GLU A 185 -23.20 7.99 -9.04
N SER A 186 -23.62 7.91 -7.77
CA SER A 186 -25.02 7.57 -7.41
C SER A 186 -25.90 8.79 -7.12
N LYS A 187 -25.48 9.98 -7.57
CA LYS A 187 -26.23 11.23 -7.43
C LYS A 187 -26.52 11.81 -8.81
#